data_AF-A0A2C7A926-F1
#
_entry.id   AF-A0A2C7A926-F1
#
_cell.length_a   1.000
_cell.length_b   1.000
_cell.length_c   1.000
_cell.angle_alpha   90.00
_cell.angle_beta   90.00
_cell.angle_gamma   90.00
#
_symmetry.space_group_name_H-M   'P 1'
#
loop_
_entity.id
_entity.type
_entity.pdbx_description
1 polymer ?
#
loop_
_entity_poly.entity_id
_entity_poly.type
_entity_poly.pdbx_seq_one_letter_code
_entity_poly.pdbx_strand_id
1 'polypeptide(L)'
;MAELTAAEQARLERLERTRRNMRGRRLPAVMPSKLARAAAFSPRSNGLSEERTTRIVAVRPYAVIEVRGRELGTKHRDMLVALFRLRARRFEIVGPDGRPAGGVYRTETTWREILRASGVSVHVNNLLTALRICEELRETSLRVFTGSYDAYETAMKAGRLPAAGWSDGIIGSIEWDGPSLDARVRVAYGEWVRRAFEAKHLVSLNADVYFRLRSDFARAWWPHIDSQPNHSWVGLDTLGELAGRDFDALPSKQRARFREDLTHAFDDLIAAGGLESWRLEALGEGRKKTYRVHYKHALPKQGSLDLGSTSGGDALPLPERAEPDGAG
;
A
#
# COMPACT_ATOMS: atom_id res chain seq x y z
N MET A 1 25.08 21.16 -19.39
CA MET A 1 24.86 20.24 -18.25
C MET A 1 25.66 20.81 -17.09
N ALA A 2 25.03 21.17 -15.97
CA ALA A 2 25.77 21.69 -14.83
C ALA A 2 26.50 20.52 -14.13
N GLU A 3 27.82 20.52 -14.15
CA GLU A 3 28.64 19.56 -13.41
C GLU A 3 28.53 19.85 -11.92
N LEU A 4 28.19 18.82 -11.15
CA LEU A 4 28.10 18.89 -9.69
C LEU A 4 29.48 19.20 -9.11
N THR A 5 29.55 20.15 -8.18
CA THR A 5 30.82 20.49 -7.52
C THR A 5 31.33 19.29 -6.71
N ALA A 6 32.65 19.17 -6.55
CA ALA A 6 33.26 18.08 -5.78
C ALA A 6 32.74 18.00 -4.33
N ALA A 7 32.35 19.15 -3.76
CA ALA A 7 31.70 19.24 -2.44
C ALA A 7 30.28 18.64 -2.44
N GLU A 8 29.50 18.84 -3.51
CA GLU A 8 28.17 18.24 -3.66
C GLU A 8 28.23 16.75 -3.94
N GLN A 9 29.19 16.29 -4.74
CA GLN A 9 29.44 14.85 -4.93
C GLN A 9 29.81 14.17 -3.60
N ALA A 10 30.77 14.73 -2.86
CA ALA A 10 31.15 14.20 -1.55
C ALA A 10 29.99 14.21 -0.55
N ARG A 11 29.16 15.26 -0.55
CA ARG A 11 27.94 15.34 0.26
C ARG A 11 26.94 14.24 -0.11
N LEU A 12 26.69 14.03 -1.41
CA LEU A 12 25.80 12.99 -1.92
C LEU A 12 26.30 11.59 -1.57
N GLU A 13 27.59 11.31 -1.73
CA GLU A 13 28.22 10.03 -1.34
C GLU A 13 28.14 9.78 0.16
N ARG A 14 28.35 10.81 0.99
CA ARG A 14 28.16 10.72 2.44
C ARG A 14 26.71 10.42 2.79
N LEU A 15 25.75 11.11 2.15
CA LEU A 15 24.32 10.89 2.34
C LEU A 15 23.88 9.49 1.88
N GLU A 16 24.44 8.98 0.79
CA GLU A 16 24.24 7.62 0.32
C GLU A 16 24.82 6.59 1.30
N ARG A 17 26.04 6.81 1.80
CA ARG A 17 26.69 5.93 2.78
C ARG A 17 25.91 5.91 4.10
N THR A 18 25.45 7.07 4.57
CA THR A 18 24.58 7.16 5.75
C THR A 18 23.24 6.47 5.52
N ARG A 19 22.60 6.65 4.35
CA ARG A 19 21.36 5.94 3.98
C ARG A 19 21.54 4.42 3.83
N ARG A 20 22.70 3.95 3.37
CA ARG A 20 23.04 2.52 3.30
C ARG A 20 23.28 1.91 4.68
N ASN A 21 23.77 2.70 5.64
CA ASN A 21 24.15 2.25 6.97
C ASN A 21 23.08 2.48 8.05
N MET A 22 21.93 3.10 7.73
CA MET A 22 20.81 3.18 8.67
C MET A 22 20.20 1.78 8.88
N ARG A 23 20.26 1.27 10.12
CA ARG A 23 19.47 0.11 10.55
C ARG A 23 17.99 0.49 10.52
N GLY A 24 17.27 0.12 9.46
CA GLY A 24 15.85 0.40 9.26
C GLY A 24 15.39 0.19 7.82
N ARG A 25 14.09 0.33 7.54
CA ARG A 25 13.56 0.26 6.17
C ARG A 25 14.03 1.49 5.38
N ARG A 26 14.76 1.28 4.28
CA ARG A 26 15.45 2.35 3.53
C ARG A 26 14.48 3.33 2.84
N LEU A 27 13.36 2.83 2.32
CA LEU A 27 12.26 3.61 1.73
C LEU A 27 10.93 2.85 1.85
N PRO A 28 10.25 2.88 3.02
CA PRO A 28 8.99 2.19 3.17
C PRO A 28 7.86 2.85 2.36
N ALA A 29 6.88 2.06 1.94
CA ALA A 29 5.61 2.57 1.42
C ALA A 29 4.66 2.82 2.61
N VAL A 30 4.14 4.05 2.74
CA VAL A 30 3.20 4.41 3.80
C VAL A 30 1.79 4.37 3.23
N MET A 31 0.99 3.40 3.65
CA MET A 31 -0.34 3.17 3.08
C MET A 31 -1.42 2.93 4.14
N PRO A 32 -2.71 3.10 3.81
CA PRO A 32 -3.80 2.75 4.70
C PRO A 32 -3.75 1.28 5.14
N SER A 33 -3.86 1.03 6.45
CA SER A 33 -3.84 -0.31 7.05
C SER A 33 -4.87 -1.26 6.43
N LYS A 34 -6.09 -0.76 6.18
CA LYS A 34 -7.16 -1.53 5.54
C LYS A 34 -6.82 -1.90 4.09
N LEU A 35 -6.16 -1.01 3.34
CA LEU A 35 -5.72 -1.30 1.97
C LEU A 35 -4.63 -2.39 1.97
N ALA A 36 -3.64 -2.27 2.86
CA ALA A 36 -2.55 -3.24 2.97
C ALA A 36 -3.03 -4.65 3.31
N ARG A 37 -4.12 -4.75 4.08
CA ARG A 37 -4.68 -6.03 4.54
C ARG A 37 -5.80 -6.57 3.67
N ALA A 38 -6.28 -5.79 2.69
CA ALA A 38 -7.39 -6.17 1.84
C ALA A 38 -6.95 -7.14 0.74
N ALA A 39 -7.83 -8.06 0.42
CA ALA A 39 -7.69 -8.97 -0.71
C ALA A 39 -8.10 -8.32 -2.05
N ALA A 40 -7.92 -7.01 -2.23
CA ALA A 40 -8.48 -6.29 -3.38
C ALA A 40 -7.80 -6.63 -4.72
N PHE A 41 -6.64 -7.30 -4.70
CA PHE A 41 -5.85 -7.60 -5.90
C PHE A 41 -5.58 -9.10 -5.97
N SER A 42 -5.80 -9.68 -7.15
CA SER A 42 -5.49 -11.07 -7.46
C SER A 42 -3.97 -11.31 -7.54
N PRO A 43 -3.48 -12.51 -7.13
CA PRO A 43 -2.08 -12.91 -7.23
C PRO A 43 -1.74 -13.33 -8.66
N ARG A 44 -2.00 -12.45 -9.64
CA ARG A 44 -1.71 -12.69 -11.06
C ARG A 44 -1.41 -11.36 -11.75
N SER A 45 -0.42 -11.37 -12.63
CA SER A 45 -0.03 -10.20 -13.43
C SER A 45 -0.72 -10.10 -14.80
N ASN A 46 -1.23 -11.22 -15.33
CA ASN A 46 -1.85 -11.34 -16.66
C ASN A 46 -3.12 -12.20 -16.60
N GLY A 47 -3.96 -12.13 -17.64
CA GLY A 47 -5.20 -12.92 -17.73
C GLY A 47 -6.25 -12.50 -16.70
N LEU A 48 -6.29 -11.20 -16.38
CA LEU A 48 -7.29 -10.61 -15.48
C LEU A 48 -8.62 -10.51 -16.22
N SER A 49 -9.73 -10.77 -15.52
CA SER A 49 -11.05 -10.56 -16.10
C SER A 49 -11.33 -9.06 -16.30
N GLU A 50 -11.78 -8.71 -17.51
CA GLU A 50 -12.27 -7.36 -17.82
C GLU A 50 -13.74 -7.17 -17.40
N GLU A 51 -14.44 -8.25 -17.06
CA GLU A 51 -15.81 -8.19 -16.58
C GLU A 51 -15.88 -7.47 -15.22
N ARG A 52 -16.94 -6.70 -15.01
CA ARG A 52 -17.20 -6.10 -13.71
C ARG A 52 -17.55 -7.19 -12.71
N THR A 53 -16.65 -7.40 -11.77
CA THR A 53 -16.80 -8.34 -10.67
C THR A 53 -17.01 -7.59 -9.37
N THR A 54 -17.59 -8.29 -8.38
CA THR A 54 -17.63 -7.82 -6.99
C THR A 54 -16.91 -8.85 -6.15
N ARG A 55 -15.86 -8.42 -5.44
CA ARG A 55 -15.14 -9.25 -4.50
C ARG A 55 -15.42 -8.79 -3.08
N ILE A 56 -15.83 -9.71 -2.22
CA ILE A 56 -16.16 -9.42 -0.83
C ILE A 56 -15.00 -9.88 0.04
N VAL A 57 -14.53 -9.01 0.93
CA VAL A 57 -13.46 -9.28 1.89
C VAL A 57 -14.00 -9.00 3.28
N ALA A 58 -14.05 -10.04 4.12
CA ALA A 58 -14.47 -9.92 5.51
C ALA A 58 -13.28 -9.50 6.36
N VAL A 59 -13.30 -8.26 6.89
CA VAL A 59 -12.35 -7.81 7.92
C VAL A 59 -12.99 -8.07 9.28
N ARG A 60 -12.98 -9.34 9.69
CA ARG A 60 -13.69 -9.81 10.89
C ARG A 60 -13.08 -9.19 12.16
N PRO A 61 -13.91 -8.85 13.18
CA PRO A 61 -15.38 -8.81 13.21
C PRO A 61 -16.01 -7.46 12.78
N TYR A 62 -15.22 -6.49 12.30
CA TYR A 62 -15.62 -5.07 12.32
C TYR A 62 -16.11 -4.49 10.99
N ALA A 63 -15.72 -5.07 9.86
CA ALA A 63 -16.09 -4.52 8.57
C ALA A 63 -16.15 -5.56 7.45
N VAL A 64 -16.92 -5.24 6.42
CA VAL A 64 -16.93 -5.95 5.14
C VAL A 64 -16.55 -4.96 4.04
N ILE A 65 -15.61 -5.34 3.19
CA ILE A 65 -15.14 -4.53 2.06
C ILE A 65 -15.61 -5.20 0.76
N GLU A 66 -16.40 -4.50 -0.04
CA GLU A 66 -16.67 -4.86 -1.42
C GLU A 66 -15.72 -4.10 -2.35
N VAL A 67 -15.01 -4.84 -3.19
CA VAL A 67 -14.22 -4.29 -4.28
C VAL A 67 -15.04 -4.50 -5.54
N ARG A 68 -15.47 -3.40 -6.18
CA ARG A 68 -16.31 -3.43 -7.38
C ARG A 68 -15.55 -2.82 -8.55
N GLY A 69 -15.53 -3.53 -9.66
CA GLY A 69 -14.86 -3.12 -10.88
C GLY A 69 -14.31 -4.32 -11.62
N ARG A 70 -13.43 -4.06 -12.57
CA ARG A 70 -12.63 -5.12 -13.21
C ARG A 70 -11.67 -5.78 -12.23
N GLU A 71 -11.18 -6.96 -12.57
CA GLU A 71 -10.17 -7.63 -11.75
C GLU A 71 -8.84 -6.82 -11.78
N LEU A 72 -8.30 -6.54 -10.59
CA LEU A 72 -6.99 -5.93 -10.43
C LEU A 72 -5.97 -6.99 -10.03
N GLY A 73 -4.75 -6.87 -10.55
CA GLY A 73 -3.69 -7.86 -10.38
C GLY A 73 -2.44 -7.31 -9.71
N THR A 74 -1.34 -8.06 -9.85
CA THR A 74 -0.03 -7.70 -9.28
C THR A 74 0.47 -6.34 -9.76
N LYS A 75 0.32 -6.02 -11.06
CA LYS A 75 0.80 -4.74 -11.64
C LYS A 75 0.09 -3.53 -11.03
N HIS A 76 -1.20 -3.65 -10.72
CA HIS A 76 -1.98 -2.61 -10.04
C HIS A 76 -1.52 -2.39 -8.61
N ARG A 77 -1.24 -3.49 -7.91
CA ARG A 77 -0.67 -3.44 -6.55
C ARG A 77 0.73 -2.83 -6.56
N ASP A 78 1.57 -3.20 -7.52
CA ASP A 78 2.92 -2.65 -7.70
C ASP A 78 2.86 -1.12 -7.87
N MET A 79 1.94 -0.64 -8.72
CA MET A 79 1.72 0.81 -8.90
C MET A 79 1.28 1.49 -7.59
N LEU A 80 0.36 0.90 -6.83
CA LEU A 80 -0.03 1.47 -5.55
C LEU A 80 1.12 1.52 -4.55
N VAL A 81 1.86 0.42 -4.38
CA VAL A 81 3.03 0.38 -3.49
C VAL A 81 4.06 1.43 -3.91
N ALA A 82 4.27 1.62 -5.22
CA ALA A 82 5.15 2.65 -5.76
C ALA A 82 4.66 4.07 -5.42
N LEU A 83 3.39 4.37 -5.65
CA LEU A 83 2.81 5.68 -5.33
C LEU A 83 2.91 5.99 -3.83
N PHE A 84 2.61 5.02 -2.95
CA PHE A 84 2.74 5.18 -1.50
C PHE A 84 4.21 5.27 -1.03
N ARG A 85 5.16 4.73 -1.80
CA ARG A 85 6.61 4.89 -1.56
C ARG A 85 7.08 6.31 -1.92
N LEU A 86 6.51 6.93 -2.95
CA LEU A 86 6.79 8.30 -3.36
C LEU A 86 6.22 9.37 -2.41
N ARG A 87 5.42 8.94 -1.41
CA ARG A 87 4.77 9.72 -0.34
C ARG A 87 3.72 10.72 -0.84
N ALA A 88 2.49 10.51 -0.36
CA ALA A 88 1.42 11.50 -0.49
C ALA A 88 1.72 12.77 0.32
N ARG A 89 1.40 13.93 -0.23
CA ARG A 89 1.40 15.21 0.48
C ARG A 89 -0.01 15.78 0.50
N ARG A 90 -0.34 16.50 1.57
CA ARG A 90 -1.60 17.25 1.69
C ARG A 90 -1.43 18.60 0.99
N PHE A 91 -2.41 18.94 0.15
CA PHE A 91 -2.53 20.24 -0.51
C PHE A 91 -3.88 20.82 -0.14
N GLU A 92 -3.89 22.04 0.40
CA GLU A 92 -5.14 22.74 0.70
C GLU A 92 -5.79 23.20 -0.61
N ILE A 93 -7.09 22.94 -0.75
CA ILE A 93 -7.93 23.53 -1.78
C ILE A 93 -8.51 24.81 -1.18
N VAL A 94 -8.33 25.91 -1.90
CA VAL A 94 -9.00 27.17 -1.61
C VAL A 94 -10.29 27.22 -2.41
N GLY A 95 -11.40 27.45 -1.72
CA GLY A 95 -12.71 27.63 -2.32
C GLY A 95 -12.79 28.90 -3.16
N PRO A 96 -13.86 29.08 -3.95
CA PRO A 96 -14.07 30.27 -4.78
C PRO A 96 -14.10 31.58 -3.96
N ASP A 97 -14.42 31.49 -2.68
CA ASP A 97 -14.50 32.58 -1.71
C ASP A 97 -13.16 32.87 -0.98
N GLY A 98 -12.07 32.19 -1.38
CA GLY A 98 -10.76 32.34 -0.74
C GLY A 98 -10.63 31.59 0.58
N ARG A 99 -11.64 30.84 1.03
CA ARG A 99 -11.60 30.07 2.28
C ARG A 99 -11.11 28.64 2.04
N PRO A 100 -10.51 27.96 3.03
CA PRO A 100 -10.15 26.55 2.89
C PRO A 100 -11.41 25.70 2.62
N ALA A 101 -11.45 25.06 1.45
CA ALA A 101 -12.54 24.17 1.04
C ALA A 101 -12.25 22.69 1.35
N GLY A 102 -11.07 22.39 1.90
CA GLY A 102 -10.62 21.05 2.27
C GLY A 102 -9.19 20.78 1.79
N GLY A 103 -8.70 19.56 2.03
CA GLY A 103 -7.37 19.15 1.58
C GLY A 103 -7.43 17.94 0.65
N VAL A 104 -6.61 17.93 -0.39
CA VAL A 104 -6.36 16.75 -1.23
C VAL A 104 -5.03 16.14 -0.87
N TYR A 105 -5.00 14.82 -0.72
CA TYR A 105 -3.74 14.08 -0.67
C TYR A 105 -3.38 13.68 -2.09
N ARG A 106 -2.21 14.12 -2.56
CA ARG A 106 -1.69 13.73 -3.87
C ARG A 106 -0.20 13.46 -3.82
N THR A 107 0.25 12.62 -4.73
CA THR A 107 1.66 12.41 -5.03
C THR A 107 1.98 13.23 -6.27
N GLU A 108 2.91 14.18 -6.13
CA GLU A 108 3.47 14.96 -7.24
C GLU A 108 4.89 14.47 -7.53
N THR A 109 5.14 14.03 -8.76
CA THR A 109 6.36 13.33 -9.15
C THR A 109 6.55 13.43 -10.67
N THR A 110 7.45 12.62 -11.23
CA THR A 110 7.63 12.46 -12.68
C THR A 110 7.32 11.03 -13.10
N TRP A 111 7.08 10.81 -14.39
CA TRP A 111 6.95 9.46 -14.93
C TRP A 111 8.19 8.59 -14.64
N ARG A 112 9.39 9.17 -14.73
CA ARG A 112 10.66 8.51 -14.40
C ARG A 112 10.65 7.94 -12.99
N GLU A 113 10.20 8.73 -12.03
CA GLU A 113 10.14 8.32 -10.62
C GLU A 113 9.07 7.25 -10.37
N ILE A 114 7.89 7.35 -11.01
CA ILE A 114 6.85 6.32 -10.93
C ILE A 114 7.37 4.97 -11.45
N LEU A 115 7.98 4.95 -12.64
CA LEU A 115 8.52 3.72 -13.23
C LEU A 115 9.61 3.10 -12.35
N ARG A 116 10.55 3.93 -11.88
CA ARG A 116 11.63 3.50 -10.98
C ARG A 116 11.07 2.95 -9.66
N ALA A 117 10.09 3.62 -9.07
CA ALA A 117 9.47 3.19 -7.81
C ALA A 117 8.65 1.91 -7.98
N SER A 118 8.10 1.66 -9.16
CA SER A 118 7.33 0.45 -9.51
C SER A 118 8.21 -0.75 -9.86
N GLY A 119 9.54 -0.60 -9.88
CA GLY A 119 10.46 -1.66 -10.27
C GLY A 119 10.42 -2.01 -11.77
N VAL A 120 9.92 -1.09 -12.61
CA VAL A 120 9.83 -1.26 -14.07
C VAL A 120 10.97 -0.48 -14.74
N SER A 121 11.37 -0.90 -15.94
CA SER A 121 12.38 -0.17 -16.72
C SER A 121 11.95 1.27 -16.99
N VAL A 122 12.88 2.21 -16.84
CA VAL A 122 12.65 3.63 -17.07
C VAL A 122 12.74 3.90 -18.58
N HIS A 123 11.63 3.68 -19.28
CA HIS A 123 11.54 3.82 -20.73
C HIS A 123 10.19 4.41 -21.14
N VAL A 124 10.17 5.25 -22.18
CA VAL A 124 8.97 5.97 -22.66
C VAL A 124 7.83 5.01 -23.09
N ASN A 125 8.17 3.84 -23.60
CA ASN A 125 7.18 2.82 -23.98
C ASN A 125 6.35 2.29 -22.78
N ASN A 126 6.83 2.46 -21.55
CA ASN A 126 6.10 2.01 -20.36
C ASN A 126 5.10 3.06 -19.84
N LEU A 127 5.09 4.28 -20.39
CA LEU A 127 4.25 5.38 -19.91
C LEU A 127 2.76 5.09 -20.11
N LEU A 128 2.39 4.60 -21.30
CA LEU A 128 1.00 4.26 -21.59
C LEU A 128 0.49 3.13 -20.69
N THR A 129 1.35 2.13 -20.41
CA THR A 129 1.01 1.06 -19.46
C THR A 129 0.85 1.59 -18.05
N ALA A 130 1.73 2.48 -17.59
CA ALA A 130 1.63 3.10 -16.27
C ALA A 130 0.35 3.94 -16.14
N LEU A 131 0.03 4.75 -17.15
CA LEU A 131 -1.20 5.54 -17.21
C LEU A 131 -2.44 4.63 -17.15
N ARG A 132 -2.49 3.61 -18.01
CA ARG A 132 -3.60 2.65 -18.04
C ARG A 132 -3.82 1.97 -16.68
N ILE A 133 -2.75 1.57 -15.99
CA ILE A 133 -2.87 0.98 -14.65
C ILE A 133 -3.50 1.98 -13.65
N CYS A 134 -3.10 3.26 -13.70
CA CYS A 134 -3.68 4.30 -12.84
C CYS A 134 -5.16 4.56 -13.18
N GLU A 135 -5.53 4.55 -14.46
CA GLU A 135 -6.94 4.69 -14.90
C GLU A 135 -7.79 3.52 -14.42
N GLU A 136 -7.29 2.29 -14.54
CA GLU A 136 -7.96 1.08 -14.05
C GLU A 136 -8.11 1.07 -12.52
N LEU A 137 -7.12 1.59 -11.79
CA LEU A 137 -7.19 1.84 -10.35
C LEU A 137 -8.22 2.90 -9.97
N ARG A 138 -8.41 3.93 -10.81
CA ARG A 138 -9.43 4.98 -10.62
C ARG A 138 -10.84 4.44 -10.83
N GLU A 139 -11.04 3.56 -11.80
CA GLU A 139 -12.34 2.96 -12.11
C GLU A 139 -12.83 1.96 -11.07
N THR A 140 -11.93 1.44 -10.23
CA THR A 140 -12.27 0.48 -9.19
C THR A 140 -12.79 1.20 -7.95
N SER A 141 -13.99 0.82 -7.51
CA SER A 141 -14.62 1.36 -6.30
C SER A 141 -14.53 0.38 -5.14
N LEU A 142 -14.27 0.92 -3.95
CA LEU A 142 -14.28 0.20 -2.68
C LEU A 142 -15.49 0.65 -1.89
N ARG A 143 -16.36 -0.29 -1.50
CA ARG A 143 -17.44 -0.05 -0.54
C ARG A 143 -17.08 -0.70 0.78
N VAL A 144 -17.20 0.04 1.86
CA VAL A 144 -16.93 -0.49 3.20
C VAL A 144 -18.20 -0.38 4.02
N PHE A 145 -18.67 -1.52 4.50
CA PHE A 145 -19.78 -1.63 5.44
C PHE A 145 -19.23 -1.91 6.83
N THR A 146 -19.73 -1.20 7.83
CA THR A 146 -19.40 -1.46 9.23
C THR A 146 -20.24 -2.61 9.77
N GLY A 147 -19.65 -3.52 10.55
CA GLY A 147 -20.36 -4.64 11.19
C GLY A 147 -19.78 -6.01 10.83
N SER A 148 -20.46 -7.06 11.29
CA SER A 148 -20.04 -8.45 11.08
C SER A 148 -20.39 -8.94 9.67
N TYR A 149 -19.66 -9.97 9.23
CA TYR A 149 -19.93 -10.63 7.96
C TYR A 149 -21.31 -11.28 7.91
N ASP A 150 -21.77 -11.88 9.00
CA ASP A 150 -23.07 -12.55 9.06
C ASP A 150 -24.24 -11.57 8.90
N ALA A 151 -24.12 -10.38 9.49
CA ALA A 151 -25.11 -9.30 9.33
C ALA A 151 -25.13 -8.79 7.88
N TYR A 152 -23.95 -8.66 7.27
CA TYR A 152 -23.83 -8.31 5.85
C TYR A 152 -24.51 -9.37 4.96
N GLU A 153 -24.22 -10.65 5.16
CA GLU A 153 -24.77 -11.74 4.35
C GLU A 153 -26.30 -11.81 4.47
N THR A 154 -26.83 -11.66 5.68
CA THR A 154 -28.27 -11.66 5.96
C THR A 154 -28.99 -10.52 5.23
N ALA A 155 -28.44 -9.30 5.29
CA ALA A 155 -29.05 -8.15 4.62
C ALA A 155 -28.96 -8.24 3.10
N MET A 156 -27.84 -8.73 2.56
CA MET A 156 -27.68 -8.94 1.12
C MET A 156 -28.68 -9.97 0.57
N LYS A 157 -28.89 -11.09 1.28
CA LYS A 157 -29.93 -12.07 0.94
C LYS A 157 -31.33 -11.47 0.96
N ALA A 158 -31.58 -10.50 1.85
CA ALA A 158 -32.84 -9.77 1.95
C ALA A 158 -32.97 -8.59 0.97
N GLY A 159 -31.98 -8.33 0.11
CA GLY A 159 -31.97 -7.19 -0.81
C GLY A 159 -31.90 -5.82 -0.13
N ARG A 160 -31.33 -5.73 1.07
CA ARG A 160 -31.25 -4.51 1.89
C ARG A 160 -29.81 -4.02 1.99
N LEU A 161 -29.65 -2.73 2.30
CA LEU A 161 -28.34 -2.21 2.71
C LEU A 161 -27.94 -2.83 4.06
N PRO A 162 -26.73 -3.41 4.17
CA PRO A 162 -26.33 -4.18 5.34
C PRO A 162 -26.08 -3.33 6.58
N ALA A 163 -25.53 -2.12 6.40
CA ALA A 163 -25.25 -1.18 7.47
C ALA A 163 -24.91 0.20 6.90
N ALA A 164 -24.63 1.14 7.80
CA ALA A 164 -23.89 2.34 7.44
C ALA A 164 -22.56 1.96 6.76
N GLY A 165 -22.17 2.79 5.79
CA GLY A 165 -20.98 2.54 5.00
C GLY A 165 -20.66 3.72 4.11
N TRP A 166 -19.59 3.59 3.36
CA TRP A 166 -19.17 4.56 2.37
C TRP A 166 -18.61 3.83 1.14
N SER A 167 -18.61 4.52 0.01
CA SER A 167 -18.09 4.03 -1.27
C SER A 167 -17.15 5.07 -1.83
N ASP A 168 -15.96 4.67 -2.27
CA ASP A 168 -15.01 5.58 -2.89
C ASP A 168 -13.96 4.84 -3.75
N GLY A 169 -13.27 5.57 -4.63
CA GLY A 169 -12.14 5.07 -5.40
C GLY A 169 -10.83 5.09 -4.61
N ILE A 170 -9.82 4.36 -5.11
CA ILE A 170 -8.46 4.43 -4.54
C ILE A 170 -7.74 5.69 -5.05
N ILE A 171 -7.85 5.94 -6.35
CA ILE A 171 -7.35 7.14 -7.03
C ILE A 171 -8.55 7.98 -7.42
N GLY A 172 -8.51 9.28 -7.11
CA GLY A 172 -9.52 10.25 -7.54
C GLY A 172 -9.20 10.82 -8.91
N SER A 173 -7.96 11.26 -9.13
CA SER A 173 -7.51 11.77 -10.43
C SER A 173 -6.04 11.47 -10.71
N ILE A 174 -5.71 11.48 -12.00
CA ILE A 174 -4.33 11.48 -12.50
C ILE A 174 -4.21 12.57 -13.58
N GLU A 175 -3.21 13.42 -13.44
CA GLU A 175 -2.88 14.49 -14.38
C GLU A 175 -1.41 14.38 -14.77
N TRP A 176 -1.07 14.70 -16.02
CA TRP A 176 0.30 14.71 -16.48
C TRP A 176 0.54 15.85 -17.48
N ASP A 177 1.72 16.45 -17.42
CA ASP A 177 2.06 17.61 -18.25
C ASP A 177 2.45 17.20 -19.70
N GLY A 178 2.82 15.93 -19.93
CA GLY A 178 3.21 15.43 -21.25
C GLY A 178 3.73 13.99 -21.27
N PRO A 179 4.16 13.48 -22.44
CA PRO A 179 4.57 12.08 -22.65
C PRO A 179 6.10 11.85 -22.46
N SER A 180 6.83 12.77 -21.83
CA SER A 180 8.26 12.60 -21.56
C SER A 180 8.50 12.01 -20.17
N LEU A 181 9.63 11.33 -19.96
CA LEU A 181 9.97 10.73 -18.67
C LEU A 181 10.01 11.76 -17.52
N ASP A 182 10.38 13.00 -17.83
CA ASP A 182 10.55 14.08 -16.86
C ASP A 182 9.31 14.98 -16.77
N ALA A 183 8.24 14.68 -17.52
CA ALA A 183 6.97 15.37 -17.37
C ALA A 183 6.39 15.11 -15.98
N ARG A 184 5.82 16.16 -15.37
CA ARG A 184 5.22 16.06 -14.05
C ARG A 184 3.95 15.23 -14.13
N VAL A 185 3.74 14.42 -13.10
CA VAL A 185 2.56 13.61 -12.88
C VAL A 185 2.02 13.92 -11.50
N ARG A 186 0.71 14.16 -11.41
CA ARG A 186 -0.01 14.42 -10.16
C ARG A 186 -1.08 13.35 -10.03
N VAL A 187 -0.99 12.55 -8.97
CA VAL A 187 -1.98 11.50 -8.66
C VAL A 187 -2.69 11.87 -7.37
N ALA A 188 -3.95 12.28 -7.46
CA ALA A 188 -4.78 12.58 -6.30
C ALA A 188 -5.48 11.32 -5.82
N TYR A 189 -5.44 11.06 -4.52
CA TYR A 189 -6.08 9.91 -3.92
C TYR A 189 -7.56 10.17 -3.62
N GLY A 190 -8.34 9.10 -3.58
CA GLY A 190 -9.74 9.17 -3.16
C GLY A 190 -9.91 9.64 -1.72
N GLU A 191 -11.12 10.11 -1.42
CA GLU A 191 -11.63 10.50 -0.10
C GLU A 191 -11.32 9.47 1.00
N TRP A 192 -11.39 8.18 0.72
CA TRP A 192 -11.05 7.12 1.67
C TRP A 192 -9.58 7.14 2.08
N VAL A 193 -8.70 7.22 1.09
CA VAL A 193 -7.26 7.24 1.34
C VAL A 193 -6.92 8.51 2.12
N ARG A 194 -7.52 9.66 1.75
CA ARG A 194 -7.44 10.90 2.53
C ARG A 194 -7.86 10.69 3.99
N ARG A 195 -9.06 10.14 4.24
CA ARG A 195 -9.55 9.87 5.61
C ARG A 195 -8.60 8.96 6.39
N ALA A 196 -7.99 7.97 5.73
CA ALA A 196 -7.03 7.07 6.37
C ALA A 196 -5.72 7.79 6.74
N PHE A 197 -5.25 8.73 5.90
CA PHE A 197 -4.12 9.60 6.23
C PHE A 197 -4.45 10.53 7.41
N GLU A 198 -5.63 11.13 7.43
CA GLU A 198 -6.07 12.04 8.50
C GLU A 198 -6.30 11.32 9.83
N ALA A 199 -6.92 10.14 9.80
CA ALA A 199 -7.13 9.30 10.98
C ALA A 199 -5.86 8.58 11.47
N LYS A 200 -4.70 8.79 10.81
CA LYS A 200 -3.42 8.11 11.10
C LYS A 200 -3.52 6.59 11.12
N HIS A 201 -4.47 5.99 10.39
CA HIS A 201 -4.63 4.54 10.28
C HIS A 201 -3.70 3.94 9.23
N LEU A 202 -2.40 4.25 9.34
CA LEU A 202 -1.38 3.97 8.35
C LEU A 202 -0.45 2.86 8.82
N VAL A 203 0.09 2.12 7.85
CA VAL A 203 1.14 1.14 8.06
C VAL A 203 2.32 1.46 7.16
N SER A 204 3.52 1.23 7.70
CA SER A 204 4.75 1.20 6.94
C SER A 204 4.86 -0.18 6.32
N LEU A 205 5.11 -0.29 5.02
CA LEU A 205 5.47 -1.53 4.36
C LEU A 205 6.91 -1.47 3.85
N ASN A 206 7.66 -2.56 3.98
CA ASN A 206 8.98 -2.67 3.37
C ASN A 206 8.84 -2.88 1.85
N ALA A 207 8.81 -1.78 1.11
CA ALA A 207 8.69 -1.80 -0.35
C ALA A 207 9.89 -2.47 -1.03
N ASP A 208 11.08 -2.42 -0.42
CA ASP A 208 12.28 -3.06 -1.00
C ASP A 208 12.22 -4.58 -0.93
N VAL A 209 11.59 -5.16 0.10
CA VAL A 209 11.25 -6.58 0.11
C VAL A 209 10.19 -6.85 -0.94
N TYR A 210 9.09 -6.09 -0.93
CA TYR A 210 7.97 -6.28 -1.86
C TYR A 210 8.40 -6.36 -3.33
N PHE A 211 9.20 -5.41 -3.81
CA PHE A 211 9.65 -5.38 -5.21
C PHE A 211 10.73 -6.42 -5.54
N ARG A 212 11.37 -7.05 -4.55
CA ARG A 212 12.27 -8.20 -4.76
C ARG A 212 11.54 -9.52 -4.90
N LEU A 213 10.28 -9.61 -4.43
CA LEU A 213 9.46 -10.81 -4.54
C LEU A 213 9.19 -11.15 -6.01
N ARG A 214 9.34 -12.42 -6.35
CA ARG A 214 9.10 -12.97 -7.69
C ARG A 214 7.75 -13.65 -7.79
N SER A 215 7.27 -14.23 -6.69
CA SER A 215 5.98 -14.90 -6.63
C SER A 215 4.84 -13.88 -6.53
N ASP A 216 3.85 -14.00 -7.43
CA ASP A 216 2.62 -13.21 -7.35
C ASP A 216 1.86 -13.47 -6.03
N PHE A 217 1.91 -14.69 -5.50
CA PHE A 217 1.35 -15.02 -4.18
C PHE A 217 2.13 -14.36 -3.05
N ALA A 218 3.46 -14.34 -3.11
CA ALA A 218 4.28 -13.65 -2.11
C ALA A 218 3.97 -12.14 -2.10
N ARG A 219 3.85 -11.52 -3.28
CA ARG A 219 3.39 -10.12 -3.42
C ARG A 219 1.96 -9.91 -2.92
N ALA A 220 1.10 -10.93 -3.09
CA ALA A 220 -0.26 -10.88 -2.59
C ALA A 220 -0.33 -10.90 -1.05
N TRP A 221 0.55 -11.65 -0.40
CA TRP A 221 0.51 -11.86 1.05
C TRP A 221 1.40 -10.91 1.85
N TRP A 222 2.50 -10.44 1.27
CA TRP A 222 3.47 -9.59 1.96
C TRP A 222 2.86 -8.35 2.61
N PRO A 223 2.00 -7.54 1.94
CA PRO A 223 1.38 -6.38 2.57
C PRO A 223 0.57 -6.72 3.83
N HIS A 224 -0.14 -7.85 3.82
CA HIS A 224 -0.91 -8.31 4.97
C HIS A 224 0.02 -8.71 6.13
N ILE A 225 1.06 -9.49 5.84
CA ILE A 225 2.06 -9.97 6.82
C ILE A 225 2.84 -8.78 7.42
N ASP A 226 3.43 -7.93 6.59
CA ASP A 226 4.30 -6.84 7.03
C ASP A 226 3.55 -5.67 7.69
N SER A 227 2.24 -5.53 7.42
CA SER A 227 1.36 -4.57 8.13
C SER A 227 0.99 -5.00 9.55
N GLN A 228 1.37 -6.20 9.98
CA GLN A 228 1.01 -6.80 11.25
C GLN A 228 2.25 -7.35 11.98
N PRO A 229 3.22 -6.49 12.34
CA PRO A 229 4.51 -6.93 12.88
C PRO A 229 4.38 -7.70 14.21
N ASN A 230 3.27 -7.54 14.92
CA ASN A 230 3.01 -8.26 16.17
C ASN A 230 2.41 -9.66 15.98
N HIS A 231 1.96 -10.01 14.77
CA HIS A 231 1.51 -11.36 14.44
C HIS A 231 2.67 -12.19 13.89
N SER A 232 2.70 -13.47 14.25
CA SER A 232 3.73 -14.43 13.82
C SER A 232 3.12 -15.66 13.15
N TRP A 233 1.83 -15.60 12.81
CA TRP A 233 1.14 -16.67 12.12
C TRP A 233 -0.01 -16.14 11.25
N VAL A 234 -0.41 -16.92 10.26
CA VAL A 234 -1.57 -16.66 9.39
C VAL A 234 -2.24 -17.98 8.98
N GLY A 235 -3.57 -18.02 8.96
CA GLY A 235 -4.33 -19.20 8.54
C GLY A 235 -4.38 -19.35 7.01
N LEU A 236 -4.54 -20.58 6.53
CA LEU A 236 -4.68 -20.86 5.09
C LEU A 236 -5.98 -20.32 4.49
N ASP A 237 -7.02 -20.20 5.30
CA ASP A 237 -8.27 -19.50 4.98
C ASP A 237 -7.99 -18.04 4.62
N THR A 238 -7.28 -17.31 5.48
CA THR A 238 -6.90 -15.91 5.26
C THR A 238 -5.99 -15.76 4.04
N LEU A 239 -5.00 -16.64 3.87
CA LEU A 239 -4.13 -16.63 2.68
C LEU A 239 -4.91 -16.93 1.40
N GLY A 240 -5.89 -17.83 1.48
CA GLY A 240 -6.85 -18.13 0.41
C GLY A 240 -7.64 -16.89 0.05
N GLU A 241 -8.27 -16.24 1.03
CA GLU A 241 -9.04 -15.01 0.83
C GLU A 241 -8.20 -13.92 0.15
N LEU A 242 -6.97 -13.68 0.64
CA LEU A 242 -6.00 -12.75 0.03
C LEU A 242 -5.68 -13.11 -1.42
N ALA A 243 -5.62 -14.40 -1.74
CA ALA A 243 -5.42 -14.93 -3.08
C ALA A 243 -6.70 -15.01 -3.94
N GLY A 244 -7.87 -14.73 -3.37
CA GLY A 244 -9.16 -14.74 -4.07
C GLY A 244 -9.74 -16.13 -4.20
N ARG A 245 -9.42 -17.00 -3.26
CA ARG A 245 -9.85 -18.39 -3.22
C ARG A 245 -10.49 -18.69 -1.87
N ASP A 246 -11.65 -19.32 -1.88
CA ASP A 246 -12.18 -19.97 -0.68
C ASP A 246 -11.48 -21.32 -0.51
N PHE A 247 -10.46 -21.36 0.35
CA PHE A 247 -9.64 -22.55 0.57
C PHE A 247 -10.48 -23.76 1.03
N ASP A 248 -11.52 -23.52 1.84
CA ASP A 248 -12.38 -24.56 2.38
C ASP A 248 -13.36 -25.08 1.33
N ALA A 249 -13.70 -24.30 0.31
CA ALA A 249 -14.47 -24.78 -0.84
C ALA A 249 -13.61 -25.50 -1.90
N LEU A 250 -12.28 -25.40 -1.85
CA LEU A 250 -11.42 -25.99 -2.89
C LEU A 250 -11.44 -27.54 -2.87
N PRO A 251 -11.44 -28.19 -4.05
CA PRO A 251 -11.20 -29.63 -4.17
C PRO A 251 -9.80 -30.03 -3.67
N SER A 252 -9.63 -31.29 -3.23
CA SER A 252 -8.38 -31.80 -2.65
C SER A 252 -7.13 -31.55 -3.50
N LYS A 253 -7.22 -31.75 -4.83
CA LYS A 253 -6.10 -31.50 -5.77
C LYS A 253 -5.71 -30.03 -5.80
N GLN A 254 -6.68 -29.11 -5.78
CA GLN A 254 -6.43 -27.68 -5.77
C GLN A 254 -5.87 -27.21 -4.42
N ARG A 255 -6.32 -27.80 -3.30
CA ARG A 255 -5.71 -27.56 -1.98
C ARG A 255 -4.26 -28.03 -1.91
N ALA A 256 -3.92 -29.16 -2.54
CA ALA A 256 -2.53 -29.62 -2.62
C ALA A 256 -1.66 -28.64 -3.40
N ARG A 257 -2.10 -28.22 -4.59
CA ARG A 257 -1.41 -27.19 -5.39
C ARG A 257 -1.28 -25.86 -4.66
N PHE A 258 -2.32 -25.43 -3.94
CA PHE A 258 -2.25 -24.20 -3.14
C PHE A 258 -1.17 -24.29 -2.04
N ARG A 259 -0.95 -25.47 -1.44
CA ARG A 259 0.15 -25.66 -0.48
C ARG A 259 1.52 -25.64 -1.14
N GLU A 260 1.65 -26.14 -2.36
CA GLU A 260 2.89 -26.01 -3.15
C GLU A 260 3.17 -24.54 -3.48
N ASP A 261 2.16 -23.81 -3.98
CA ASP A 261 2.24 -22.37 -4.25
C ASP A 261 2.62 -21.59 -2.96
N LEU A 262 2.08 -22.01 -1.82
CA LEU A 262 2.39 -21.45 -0.51
C LEU A 262 3.86 -21.65 -0.13
N THR A 263 4.37 -22.87 -0.25
CA THR A 263 5.79 -23.17 0.03
C THR A 263 6.69 -22.28 -0.82
N HIS A 264 6.45 -22.24 -2.14
CA HIS A 264 7.24 -21.40 -3.05
C HIS A 264 7.16 -19.90 -2.71
N ALA A 265 5.98 -19.40 -2.32
CA ALA A 265 5.81 -18.01 -1.95
C ALA A 265 6.51 -17.66 -0.62
N PHE A 266 6.47 -18.54 0.38
CA PHE A 266 7.15 -18.30 1.65
C PHE A 266 8.68 -18.44 1.56
N ASP A 267 9.17 -19.32 0.70
CA ASP A 267 10.59 -19.40 0.38
C ASP A 267 11.07 -18.13 -0.34
N ASP A 268 10.27 -17.58 -1.25
CA ASP A 268 10.53 -16.29 -1.89
C ASP A 268 10.54 -15.12 -0.88
N LEU A 269 9.67 -15.16 0.15
CA LEU A 269 9.68 -14.19 1.25
C LEU A 269 10.96 -14.25 2.09
N ILE A 270 11.55 -15.44 2.29
CA ILE A 270 12.87 -15.58 2.91
C ILE A 270 13.96 -15.06 1.97
N ALA A 271 13.95 -15.48 0.70
CA ALA A 271 14.96 -15.09 -0.28
C ALA A 271 15.01 -13.56 -0.51
N ALA A 272 13.85 -12.90 -0.46
CA ALA A 272 13.74 -11.44 -0.52
C ALA A 272 14.09 -10.75 0.82
N GLY A 273 14.45 -11.49 1.87
CA GLY A 273 14.82 -10.94 3.18
C GLY A 273 13.65 -10.29 3.93
N GLY A 274 12.41 -10.72 3.65
CA GLY A 274 11.24 -10.32 4.42
C GLY A 274 11.07 -11.14 5.69
N LEU A 275 11.29 -12.45 5.59
CA LEU A 275 11.21 -13.41 6.69
C LEU A 275 12.56 -14.05 6.97
N GLU A 276 12.81 -14.40 8.23
CA GLU A 276 13.97 -15.17 8.66
C GLU A 276 13.70 -16.67 8.54
N SER A 277 12.49 -17.09 8.91
CA SER A 277 12.05 -18.48 8.85
C SER A 277 10.53 -18.57 8.79
N TRP A 278 10.03 -19.70 8.31
CA TRP A 278 8.61 -20.07 8.35
C TRP A 278 8.45 -21.57 8.59
N ARG A 279 7.27 -21.99 9.06
CA ARG A 279 6.88 -23.40 9.17
C ARG A 279 5.37 -23.56 9.03
N LEU A 280 4.94 -24.72 8.56
CA LEU A 280 3.53 -25.08 8.48
C LEU A 280 3.13 -25.93 9.69
N GLU A 281 2.10 -25.52 10.42
CA GLU A 281 1.47 -26.33 11.47
C GLU A 281 0.13 -26.85 10.94
N ALA A 282 -0.10 -28.15 11.09
CA ALA A 282 -1.40 -28.75 10.84
C ALA A 282 -2.28 -28.64 12.09
N LEU A 283 -3.53 -28.26 11.90
CA LEU A 283 -4.53 -28.14 12.96
C LEU A 283 -5.68 -29.11 12.68
N GLY A 284 -6.11 -29.84 13.71
CA GLY A 284 -7.20 -30.81 13.62
C GLY A 284 -6.81 -32.12 12.93
N GLU A 285 -7.78 -33.02 12.80
CA GLU A 285 -7.58 -34.39 12.32
C GLU A 285 -8.55 -34.75 11.18
N GLY A 286 -8.16 -35.75 10.39
CA GLY A 286 -8.98 -36.31 9.31
C GLY A 286 -9.41 -35.28 8.26
N ARG A 287 -10.71 -35.27 7.92
CA ARG A 287 -11.28 -34.38 6.89
C ARG A 287 -11.38 -32.90 7.30
N LYS A 288 -11.25 -32.59 8.60
CA LYS A 288 -11.29 -31.21 9.14
C LYS A 288 -9.87 -30.63 9.34
N LYS A 289 -8.85 -31.29 8.81
CA LYS A 289 -7.46 -30.84 8.90
C LYS A 289 -7.29 -29.51 8.15
N THR A 290 -6.99 -28.46 8.90
CA THR A 290 -6.60 -27.15 8.38
C THR A 290 -5.11 -26.91 8.69
N TYR A 291 -4.57 -25.79 8.22
CA TYR A 291 -3.18 -25.45 8.43
C TYR A 291 -3.05 -23.97 8.77
N ARG A 292 -1.98 -23.65 9.50
CA ARG A 292 -1.51 -22.28 9.69
C ARG A 292 -0.03 -22.19 9.41
N VAL A 293 0.38 -21.07 8.86
CA VAL A 293 1.79 -20.75 8.63
C VAL A 293 2.27 -19.93 9.80
N HIS A 294 3.32 -20.37 10.48
CA HIS A 294 4.09 -19.57 11.43
C HIS A 294 5.29 -18.96 10.73
N TYR A 295 5.65 -17.73 11.09
CA TYR A 295 6.77 -17.04 10.50
C TYR A 295 7.46 -16.10 11.50
N LYS A 296 8.74 -15.83 11.23
CA LYS A 296 9.55 -14.84 11.94
C LYS A 296 10.02 -13.78 10.95
N HIS A 297 9.76 -12.50 11.25
CA HIS A 297 10.25 -11.39 10.42
C HIS A 297 11.78 -11.29 10.50
N ALA A 298 12.43 -11.03 9.36
CA ALA A 298 13.88 -10.85 9.30
C ALA A 298 14.33 -9.50 9.88
N LEU A 299 13.49 -8.47 9.75
CA LEU A 299 13.76 -7.14 10.29
C LEU A 299 12.97 -6.90 11.58
N PRO A 300 13.52 -6.11 12.52
CA PRO A 300 12.83 -5.78 13.76
C PRO A 300 11.49 -5.10 13.49
N LYS A 301 10.52 -5.42 14.34
CA LYS A 301 9.15 -4.90 14.33
C LYS A 301 9.17 -3.37 14.50
N GLN A 302 8.82 -2.61 13.47
CA GLN A 302 8.57 -1.18 13.63
C GLN A 302 7.08 -0.95 13.91
N GLY A 303 6.80 -0.31 15.04
CA GLY A 303 5.46 0.16 15.43
C GLY A 303 4.94 1.23 14.47
N SER A 304 3.64 1.52 14.60
CA SER A 304 2.90 2.52 13.80
C SER A 304 3.69 3.83 13.66
N LEU A 305 3.83 4.31 12.42
CA LEU A 305 4.44 5.61 12.14
C LEU A 305 3.50 6.72 12.61
N ASP A 306 3.90 7.45 13.66
CA ASP A 306 3.40 8.80 13.86
C ASP A 306 4.01 9.69 12.78
N LEU A 307 3.17 10.17 11.86
CA LEU A 307 3.56 11.19 10.90
C LEU A 307 3.81 12.49 11.68
N GLY A 308 5.08 12.73 12.01
CA GLY A 308 5.54 13.99 12.59
C GLY A 308 5.14 15.15 11.68
N SER A 309 4.48 16.14 12.29
CA SER A 309 4.17 17.43 11.69
C SER A 309 5.45 18.14 11.29
N THR A 310 5.82 18.11 10.02
CA THR A 310 6.72 19.12 9.46
C THR A 310 5.93 20.40 9.21
N SER A 311 5.77 21.20 10.26
CA SER A 311 5.81 22.66 10.14
C SER A 311 7.27 23.04 9.86
N GLY A 312 7.62 23.64 8.71
CA GLY A 312 7.58 25.10 8.53
C GLY A 312 8.52 25.74 9.54
N GLY A 313 9.78 26.03 9.22
CA GLY A 313 10.17 27.19 8.42
C GLY A 313 10.71 28.27 9.37
N ASP A 314 12.00 28.60 9.23
CA ASP A 314 12.75 29.74 9.76
C ASP A 314 12.34 30.38 11.10
N ALA A 315 13.23 30.24 12.10
CA ALA A 315 13.41 31.26 13.12
C ALA A 315 14.88 31.72 13.08
N LEU A 316 15.11 32.85 12.40
CA LEU A 316 16.31 33.67 12.60
C LEU A 316 16.35 34.13 14.07
N PRO A 317 17.54 34.24 14.69
CA PRO A 317 17.64 34.78 16.04
C PRO A 317 17.26 36.27 16.04
N LEU A 318 16.33 36.65 16.92
CA LEU A 318 15.97 38.04 17.15
C LEU A 318 17.17 38.81 17.74
N PRO A 319 17.40 40.08 17.36
CA PRO A 319 18.50 40.88 17.92
C PRO A 319 18.20 41.29 19.37
N GLU A 320 19.26 41.31 20.18
CA GLU A 320 19.27 41.87 21.53
C GLU A 320 18.69 43.29 21.54
N ARG A 321 17.73 43.53 22.45
CA ARG A 321 17.27 44.88 22.77
C ARG A 321 18.32 45.55 23.65
N ALA A 322 18.97 46.58 23.10
CA ALA A 322 19.65 47.59 23.90
C ALA A 322 18.60 48.37 24.72
N GLU A 323 18.78 48.43 26.04
CA GLU A 323 18.04 49.34 26.91
C GLU A 323 18.48 50.78 26.65
N PRO A 324 17.55 51.75 26.53
CA PRO A 324 17.91 53.15 26.45
C PRO A 324 18.07 53.77 27.84
N ASP A 325 19.07 54.64 27.94
CA ASP A 325 19.32 55.62 29.00
C ASP A 325 18.08 56.41 29.44
N GLY A 326 18.08 56.82 30.72
CA GLY A 326 17.30 57.93 31.25
C GLY A 326 16.85 57.66 32.69
N ALA A 327 17.62 58.07 33.71
CA ALA A 327 17.60 59.41 34.30
C ALA A 327 16.22 59.78 34.91
N GLY A 328 16.20 59.84 36.24
CA GLY A 328 15.08 60.23 37.09
C GLY A 328 15.33 59.85 38.53
#